data_AF-A0A4Q8LHX7-F1
#
_entry.id   AF-A0A4Q8LHX7-F1
#
_cell.length_a   1.000
_cell.length_b   1.000
_cell.length_c   1.000
_cell.angle_alpha   90.00
_cell.angle_beta   90.00
_cell.angle_gamma   90.00
#
_symmetry.space_group_name_H-M   'P 1'
#
loop_
_entity.id
_entity.type
_entity.pdbx_description
1 polymer ?
#
loop_
_entity_poly.entity_id
_entity_poly.type
_entity_poly.pdbx_seq_one_letter_code
_entity_poly.pdbx_strand_id
1 'polypeptide(L)'
;MTTVGSTSSASGIDPATMASQLVAAERAPTDTRYAATETKINAQVSAVATLRSAFSSLTLAMNALNSKSTTAARAVSLGSTTAGFTATASAGAATGNYAVEVISLASAQKLASPAFASRDTALGTGTLSIGYGSTQLSVDVTAVNNSLVGIRDAINKAAGGKGVAASIVTGDDGAHLVLTSLDGGTANAISVSASGDNGSLGALTYGAGASGGMTELTAAADAQIKVDGVLKKSASNTVTGLIDGVTFNLSAASPGTTVQMTIANDSAAQFAAVKNFADKYNAAMAAIASTTSYDVTTKTAAALNGDAMVRGTTRQLRDILSGNVVDLKAMGISIAKDGTLSLSQSDFTAAMSKDGSALTRVFGSGSDTMVGKLTTVLKGLTDSGGLLDSRNDSLSIQTKKLDAQKDALDTRMAAAEARYKAQFTALDAMMTRLQSTSDFLTQQLKKSSSDD
;
A
#
# COMPACT_ATOMS: atom_id res chain seq x y z
N MET A 1 -25.74 -11.17 -47.87
CA MET A 1 -26.26 -11.46 -49.22
C MET A 1 -25.38 -12.54 -49.79
N THR A 2 -25.81 -13.80 -49.66
CA THR A 2 -25.17 -14.96 -50.28
C THR A 2 -26.26 -15.70 -51.03
N THR A 3 -25.98 -15.91 -52.29
CA THR A 3 -26.86 -16.36 -53.36
C THR A 3 -27.53 -17.70 -52.99
N VAL A 4 -28.85 -17.67 -52.84
CA VAL A 4 -29.68 -18.87 -52.73
C VAL A 4 -29.78 -19.46 -54.13
N GLY A 5 -28.90 -20.41 -54.43
CA GLY A 5 -29.03 -21.25 -55.62
C GLY A 5 -30.27 -22.11 -55.46
N SER A 6 -31.26 -21.89 -56.32
CA SER A 6 -32.49 -22.68 -56.38
C SER A 6 -32.17 -24.11 -56.83
N THR A 7 -31.92 -25.01 -55.89
CA THR A 7 -32.13 -26.44 -56.11
C THR A 7 -33.55 -26.75 -55.69
N SER A 8 -34.46 -26.70 -56.66
CA SER A 8 -35.82 -27.22 -56.54
C SER A 8 -35.75 -28.74 -56.35
N SER A 9 -35.54 -29.19 -55.11
CA SER A 9 -35.79 -30.58 -54.71
C SER A 9 -37.29 -30.84 -54.82
N ALA A 10 -37.66 -31.91 -55.52
CA ALA A 10 -39.06 -32.28 -55.80
C ALA A 10 -39.92 -32.58 -54.55
N SER A 11 -39.33 -32.49 -53.35
CA SER A 11 -39.92 -32.86 -52.06
C SER A 11 -40.12 -31.68 -51.06
N GLY A 12 -39.62 -30.48 -51.37
CA GLY A 12 -39.72 -29.31 -50.46
C GLY A 12 -38.85 -29.39 -49.20
N ILE A 13 -37.91 -30.35 -49.13
CA ILE A 13 -37.04 -30.58 -47.98
C ILE A 13 -35.59 -30.25 -48.38
N ASP A 14 -34.93 -29.34 -47.66
CA ASP A 14 -33.49 -29.06 -47.84
C ASP A 14 -32.64 -29.98 -46.92
N PRO A 15 -31.89 -30.94 -47.49
CA PRO A 15 -31.04 -31.88 -46.75
C PRO A 15 -30.07 -31.22 -45.78
N ALA A 16 -29.55 -30.03 -46.10
CA ALA A 16 -28.61 -29.31 -45.24
C ALA A 16 -29.31 -28.76 -43.99
N THR A 17 -30.52 -28.20 -44.15
CA THR A 17 -31.29 -27.67 -43.02
C THR A 17 -31.75 -28.78 -42.07
N MET A 18 -32.21 -29.92 -42.59
CA MET A 18 -32.60 -31.05 -41.74
C MET A 18 -31.43 -31.66 -40.99
N ALA A 19 -30.28 -31.83 -41.65
CA ALA A 19 -29.06 -32.31 -41.01
C ALA A 19 -28.65 -31.40 -39.84
N SER A 20 -28.64 -30.08 -40.06
CA SER A 20 -28.31 -29.09 -39.04
C SER A 20 -29.29 -29.13 -37.86
N GLN A 21 -30.60 -29.21 -38.11
CA GLN A 21 -31.63 -29.29 -37.06
C GLN A 21 -31.50 -30.56 -36.20
N LEU A 22 -31.21 -31.71 -36.82
CA LEU A 22 -31.00 -32.96 -36.09
C LEU A 22 -29.73 -32.92 -35.23
N VAL A 23 -28.63 -32.39 -35.76
CA VAL A 23 -27.40 -32.20 -34.97
C VAL A 23 -27.63 -31.24 -33.80
N ALA A 24 -28.33 -30.13 -34.02
CA ALA A 24 -28.66 -29.19 -32.96
C ALA A 24 -29.48 -29.85 -31.83
N ALA A 25 -30.48 -30.67 -32.19
CA ALA A 25 -31.27 -31.42 -31.23
C ALA A 25 -30.45 -32.49 -30.49
N GLU A 26 -29.55 -33.19 -31.17
CA GLU A 26 -28.65 -34.19 -30.58
C GLU A 26 -27.63 -33.56 -29.62
N ARG A 27 -27.13 -32.35 -29.95
CA ARG A 27 -26.12 -31.63 -29.17
C ARG A 27 -26.69 -30.91 -27.94
N ALA A 28 -27.90 -30.35 -28.05
CA ALA A 28 -28.56 -29.54 -27.04
C ALA A 28 -28.46 -30.04 -25.57
N PRO A 29 -28.73 -31.33 -25.24
CA PRO A 29 -28.63 -31.80 -23.86
C PRO A 29 -27.20 -31.78 -23.32
N THR A 30 -26.21 -32.06 -24.17
CA THR A 30 -24.80 -32.07 -23.78
C THR A 30 -24.28 -30.64 -23.58
N ASP A 31 -24.64 -29.72 -24.49
CA ASP A 31 -24.29 -28.30 -24.35
C ASP A 31 -24.89 -27.69 -23.09
N THR A 32 -26.15 -28.00 -22.78
CA THR A 32 -26.81 -27.53 -21.55
C THR A 32 -26.05 -27.98 -20.31
N ARG A 33 -25.59 -29.24 -20.29
CA ARG A 33 -24.78 -29.77 -19.18
C ARG A 33 -23.41 -29.09 -19.10
N TYR A 34 -22.75 -28.84 -20.23
CA TYR A 34 -21.47 -28.15 -20.27
C TYR A 34 -21.58 -26.69 -19.82
N ALA A 35 -22.59 -25.96 -20.30
CA ALA A 35 -22.87 -24.59 -19.88
C ALA A 35 -23.16 -24.50 -18.37
N ALA A 36 -23.92 -25.45 -17.82
CA ALA A 36 -24.16 -25.53 -16.38
C ALA A 36 -22.87 -25.81 -15.58
N THR A 37 -22.00 -26.69 -16.10
CA THR A 37 -20.71 -27.02 -15.49
C THR A 37 -19.76 -25.83 -15.52
N GLU A 38 -19.67 -25.13 -16.65
CA GLU A 38 -18.88 -23.91 -16.82
C GLU A 38 -19.33 -22.80 -15.87
N THR A 39 -20.64 -22.55 -15.81
CA THR A 39 -21.24 -21.59 -14.87
C THR A 39 -20.86 -21.91 -13.44
N LYS A 40 -20.91 -23.20 -13.06
CA LYS A 40 -20.51 -23.65 -11.72
C LYS A 40 -19.02 -23.44 -11.45
N ILE A 41 -18.14 -23.80 -12.38
CA ILE A 41 -16.68 -23.60 -12.22
C ILE A 41 -16.36 -22.10 -12.10
N ASN A 42 -16.94 -21.26 -12.96
CA ASN A 42 -16.73 -19.81 -12.92
C ASN A 42 -17.22 -19.17 -11.63
N ALA A 43 -18.37 -19.62 -11.10
CA ALA A 43 -18.88 -19.21 -9.80
C ALA A 43 -17.93 -19.63 -8.66
N GLN A 44 -17.34 -20.83 -8.73
CA GLN A 44 -16.37 -21.31 -7.75
C GLN A 44 -15.05 -20.53 -7.82
N VAL A 45 -14.54 -20.22 -9.02
CA VAL A 45 -13.35 -19.37 -9.20
C VAL A 45 -13.58 -18.00 -8.58
N SER A 46 -14.73 -17.39 -8.86
CA SER A 46 -15.11 -16.09 -8.31
C SER A 46 -15.20 -16.14 -6.78
N ALA A 47 -15.82 -17.17 -6.22
CA ALA A 47 -15.93 -17.35 -4.77
C ALA A 47 -14.56 -17.54 -4.10
N VAL A 48 -13.66 -18.32 -4.70
CA VAL A 48 -12.28 -18.49 -4.22
C VAL A 48 -11.52 -17.16 -4.24
N ALA A 49 -11.69 -16.36 -5.29
CA ALA A 49 -11.10 -15.03 -5.37
C ALA A 49 -11.64 -14.07 -4.29
N THR A 50 -12.95 -14.09 -4.03
CA THR A 50 -13.57 -13.32 -2.93
C THR A 50 -12.97 -13.72 -1.57
N LEU A 51 -12.86 -15.02 -1.29
CA LEU A 51 -12.24 -15.52 -0.06
C LEU A 51 -10.77 -15.10 0.05
N ARG A 52 -10.00 -15.25 -1.03
CA ARG A 52 -8.58 -14.84 -1.06
C ARG A 52 -8.41 -13.37 -0.71
N SER A 53 -9.22 -12.50 -1.32
CA SER A 53 -9.17 -11.06 -1.07
C SER A 53 -9.51 -10.73 0.39
N ALA A 54 -10.56 -11.33 0.94
CA ALA A 54 -10.99 -11.10 2.31
C ALA A 54 -9.95 -11.60 3.33
N PHE A 55 -9.38 -12.79 3.13
CA PHE A 55 -8.34 -13.34 4.01
C PHE A 55 -7.03 -12.57 3.90
N SER A 56 -6.63 -12.13 2.70
CA SER A 56 -5.45 -11.28 2.52
C SER A 56 -5.61 -9.94 3.25
N SER A 57 -6.79 -9.33 3.16
CA SER A 57 -7.11 -8.09 3.88
C SER A 57 -7.08 -8.28 5.40
N LEU A 58 -7.57 -9.42 5.90
CA LEU A 58 -7.48 -9.77 7.31
C LEU A 58 -6.03 -9.98 7.76
N THR A 59 -5.20 -10.67 6.97
CA THR A 59 -3.77 -10.83 7.22
C THR A 59 -3.05 -9.49 7.34
N LEU A 60 -3.34 -8.53 6.46
CA LEU A 60 -2.76 -7.19 6.53
C LEU A 60 -3.18 -6.44 7.81
N ALA A 61 -4.47 -6.51 8.20
CA ALA A 61 -4.94 -5.90 9.43
C ALA A 61 -4.28 -6.53 10.68
N MET A 62 -4.08 -7.85 10.67
CA MET A 62 -3.37 -8.56 11.74
C MET A 62 -1.88 -8.18 11.81
N ASN A 63 -1.20 -8.04 10.67
CA ASN A 63 0.20 -7.61 10.63
C ASN A 63 0.38 -6.18 11.17
N ALA A 64 -0.54 -5.27 10.80
CA ALA A 64 -0.57 -3.92 11.34
C ALA A 64 -0.77 -3.95 12.85
N LEU A 65 -1.69 -4.78 13.34
CA LEU A 65 -1.98 -4.90 14.77
C LEU A 65 -0.84 -5.54 15.57
N ASN A 66 -0.12 -6.51 15.00
CA ASN A 66 1.05 -7.15 15.61
C ASN A 66 2.30 -6.24 15.64
N SER A 67 2.27 -5.09 14.96
CA SER A 67 3.40 -4.17 14.99
C SER A 67 3.57 -3.55 16.38
N LYS A 68 4.83 -3.46 16.86
CA LYS A 68 5.15 -2.75 18.12
C LYS A 68 4.67 -1.30 18.08
N SER A 69 4.71 -0.67 16.91
CA SER A 69 4.18 0.68 16.65
C SER A 69 2.70 0.85 17.02
N THR A 70 1.94 -0.24 17.09
CA THR A 70 0.52 -0.22 17.43
C THR A 70 0.28 -0.70 18.86
N THR A 71 0.85 -1.85 19.24
CA THR A 71 0.60 -2.45 20.57
C THR A 71 1.25 -1.67 21.70
N ALA A 72 2.41 -1.06 21.45
CA ALA A 72 3.14 -0.23 22.41
C ALA A 72 3.12 1.26 22.02
N ALA A 73 2.10 1.69 21.26
CA ALA A 73 1.92 3.07 20.84
C ALA A 73 1.88 4.02 22.03
N ARG A 74 2.59 5.14 21.92
CA ARG A 74 2.70 6.16 22.97
C ARG A 74 2.17 7.49 22.45
N ALA A 75 1.37 8.15 23.27
CA ALA A 75 0.91 9.51 23.03
C ALA A 75 1.61 10.46 24.00
N VAL A 76 1.98 11.63 23.49
CA VAL A 76 2.53 12.73 24.29
C VAL A 76 1.46 13.81 24.41
N SER A 77 1.16 14.24 25.63
CA SER A 77 0.34 15.41 25.90
C SER A 77 1.14 16.46 26.66
N LEU A 78 0.90 17.72 26.33
CA LEU A 78 1.53 18.86 26.99
C LEU A 78 0.49 19.59 27.83
N GLY A 79 0.86 19.99 29.03
CA GLY A 79 0.01 20.75 29.95
C GLY A 79 -0.22 22.21 29.53
N SER A 80 0.43 22.66 28.44
CA SER A 80 0.24 23.99 27.87
C SER A 80 0.34 23.96 26.35
N THR A 81 -0.49 24.77 25.68
CA THR A 81 -0.44 24.99 24.22
C THR A 81 0.65 25.97 23.80
N THR A 82 1.24 26.71 24.75
CA THR A 82 2.35 27.67 24.53
C THR A 82 3.69 27.11 25.00
N ALA A 83 3.84 25.78 24.95
CA ALA A 83 4.99 25.08 25.53
C ALA A 83 6.36 25.45 24.93
N GLY A 84 6.40 26.02 23.72
CA GLY A 84 7.65 26.33 23.02
C GLY A 84 8.37 25.10 22.47
N PHE A 85 7.73 23.93 22.49
CA PHE A 85 8.21 22.71 21.85
C PHE A 85 7.04 21.77 21.52
N THR A 86 7.31 20.80 20.66
CA THR A 86 6.52 19.59 20.49
C THR A 86 7.38 18.37 20.82
N ALA A 87 6.75 17.26 21.16
CA ALA A 87 7.46 16.01 21.42
C ALA A 87 6.69 14.83 20.86
N THR A 88 7.43 13.84 20.35
CA THR A 88 6.90 12.57 19.88
C THR A 88 7.60 11.43 20.60
N ALA A 89 6.83 10.41 20.98
CA ALA A 89 7.34 9.22 21.65
C ALA A 89 7.25 8.02 20.70
N SER A 90 8.34 7.26 20.62
CA SER A 90 8.38 5.99 19.91
C SER A 90 7.64 4.92 20.70
N ALA A 91 7.30 3.84 20.02
CA ALA A 91 6.64 2.71 20.65
C ALA A 91 7.52 2.09 21.75
N GLY A 92 6.94 1.88 22.92
CA GLY A 92 7.64 1.33 24.07
C GLY A 92 8.40 2.35 24.92
N ALA A 93 8.41 3.65 24.56
CA ALA A 93 8.95 4.70 25.44
C ALA A 93 8.31 4.61 26.84
N ALA A 94 9.06 4.97 27.88
CA ALA A 94 8.56 4.90 29.26
C ALA A 94 7.36 5.86 29.45
N THR A 95 6.30 5.35 30.06
CA THR A 95 5.15 6.19 30.44
C THR A 95 5.46 6.94 31.72
N GLY A 96 5.02 8.20 31.80
CA GLY A 96 5.25 9.02 32.97
C GLY A 96 4.98 10.49 32.72
N ASN A 97 5.15 11.27 33.78
CA ASN A 97 5.05 12.73 33.76
C ASN A 97 6.47 13.30 33.87
N TYR A 98 6.77 14.27 33.02
CA TYR A 98 8.09 14.88 32.89
C TYR A 98 7.95 16.40 32.94
N ALA A 99 8.80 17.04 33.75
CA ALA A 99 8.93 18.49 33.80
C ALA A 99 9.93 18.94 32.74
N VAL A 100 9.47 19.65 31.70
CA VAL A 100 10.31 20.07 30.57
C VAL A 100 10.52 21.59 30.57
N GLU A 101 11.76 22.04 30.44
CA GLU A 101 12.12 23.46 30.32
C GLU A 101 12.99 23.66 29.07
N VAL A 102 12.60 24.61 28.21
CA VAL A 102 13.40 25.03 27.04
C VAL A 102 14.15 26.31 27.38
N ILE A 103 15.48 26.22 27.45
CA ILE A 103 16.36 27.31 27.90
C ILE A 103 16.84 28.14 26.72
N SER A 104 17.28 27.50 25.64
CA SER A 104 17.74 28.20 24.43
C SER A 104 17.47 27.37 23.20
N LEU A 105 17.33 28.04 22.06
CA LEU A 105 17.23 27.41 20.75
C LEU A 105 18.61 27.33 20.09
N ALA A 106 18.79 26.34 19.23
CA ALA A 106 19.93 26.28 18.35
C ALA A 106 19.81 27.37 17.29
N SER A 107 20.87 28.15 17.10
CA SER A 107 20.99 29.15 16.04
C SER A 107 22.20 28.82 15.16
N ALA A 108 22.00 28.93 13.86
CA ALA A 108 23.06 28.84 12.88
C ALA A 108 23.78 30.19 12.76
N GLN A 109 25.11 30.15 12.69
CA GLN A 109 25.89 31.37 12.59
C GLN A 109 25.61 32.11 11.28
N LYS A 110 25.59 33.44 11.34
CA LYS A 110 25.56 34.30 10.16
C LYS A 110 26.65 35.35 10.24
N LEU A 111 27.48 35.42 9.21
CA LEU A 111 28.56 36.39 9.06
C LEU A 111 28.29 37.26 7.85
N ALA A 112 28.57 38.56 7.93
CA ALA A 112 28.44 39.50 6.82
C ALA A 112 29.73 40.29 6.62
N SER A 113 30.17 40.41 5.37
CA SER A 113 31.34 41.22 5.02
C SER A 113 31.10 42.72 5.24
N PRO A 114 32.14 43.56 5.18
CA PRO A 114 31.96 44.98 4.97
C PRO A 114 31.22 45.25 3.65
N ALA A 115 30.72 46.48 3.50
CA ALA A 115 30.09 46.92 2.27
C ALA A 115 31.14 47.09 1.16
N PHE A 116 30.82 46.60 -0.03
CA PHE A 116 31.59 46.84 -1.25
C PHE A 116 30.77 47.68 -2.23
N ALA A 117 31.44 48.49 -3.05
CA ALA A 117 30.78 49.44 -3.96
C ALA A 117 29.77 48.77 -4.91
N SER A 118 30.08 47.55 -5.38
CA SER A 118 29.14 46.74 -6.16
C SER A 118 29.40 45.24 -5.97
N ARG A 119 28.45 44.40 -6.40
CA ARG A 119 28.59 42.93 -6.42
C ARG A 119 29.66 42.42 -7.39
N ASP A 120 30.13 43.27 -8.30
CA ASP A 120 31.16 42.96 -9.29
C ASP A 120 32.55 43.48 -8.86
N THR A 121 32.65 44.08 -7.66
CA THR A 121 33.92 44.55 -7.10
C THR A 121 34.92 43.39 -7.01
N ALA A 122 36.08 43.56 -7.64
CA ALA A 122 37.16 42.59 -7.58
C ALA A 122 37.87 42.66 -6.23
N LEU A 123 38.05 41.51 -5.57
CA LEU A 123 38.65 41.37 -4.25
C LEU A 123 40.06 40.80 -4.27
N GLY A 124 40.65 40.61 -5.46
CA GLY A 124 41.97 39.98 -5.62
C GLY A 124 41.89 38.47 -5.80
N THR A 125 43.05 37.83 -5.81
CA THR A 125 43.20 36.37 -5.99
C THR A 125 43.89 35.75 -4.79
N GLY A 126 43.65 34.46 -4.58
CA GLY A 126 44.20 33.71 -3.46
C GLY A 126 43.31 32.51 -3.14
N THR A 127 43.50 31.91 -1.97
CA THR A 127 42.66 30.80 -1.50
C THR A 127 41.97 31.21 -0.21
N LEU A 128 40.63 31.10 -0.21
CA LEU A 128 39.81 31.20 0.99
C LEU A 128 39.63 29.81 1.59
N SER A 129 39.88 29.70 2.88
CA SER A 129 39.64 28.49 3.64
C SER A 129 38.50 28.72 4.63
N ILE A 130 37.41 27.99 4.45
CA ILE A 130 36.18 28.13 5.25
C ILE A 130 36.02 26.88 6.10
N GLY A 131 36.27 27.01 7.39
CA GLY A 131 36.01 25.98 8.39
C GLY A 131 34.54 26.01 8.81
N TYR A 132 33.94 24.82 8.94
CA TYR A 132 32.65 24.61 9.61
C TYR A 132 32.68 23.22 10.28
N GLY A 133 32.41 23.14 11.59
CA GLY A 133 32.58 21.87 12.30
C GLY A 133 34.03 21.38 12.27
N SER A 134 34.20 20.11 11.93
CA SER A 134 35.52 19.49 11.68
C SER A 134 35.95 19.54 10.21
N THR A 135 35.21 20.23 9.35
CA THR A 135 35.46 20.26 7.90
C THR A 135 36.04 21.60 7.51
N GLN A 136 36.94 21.58 6.53
CA GLN A 136 37.55 22.77 5.96
C GLN A 136 37.33 22.77 4.45
N LEU A 137 36.75 23.86 3.95
CA LEU A 137 36.47 24.07 2.54
C LEU A 137 37.53 24.99 1.94
N SER A 138 38.25 24.52 0.92
CA SER A 138 39.19 25.34 0.17
C SER A 138 38.49 25.91 -1.07
N VAL A 139 38.55 27.23 -1.23
CA VAL A 139 37.94 27.97 -2.33
C VAL A 139 39.01 28.80 -3.01
N ASP A 140 39.37 28.40 -4.23
CA ASP A 140 40.35 29.14 -5.02
C ASP A 140 39.69 30.31 -5.75
N VAL A 141 40.22 31.50 -5.48
CA VAL A 141 39.83 32.77 -6.09
C VAL A 141 40.90 33.17 -7.10
N THR A 142 40.54 33.10 -8.37
CA THR A 142 41.37 33.43 -9.54
C THR A 142 40.86 34.71 -10.20
N ALA A 143 41.56 35.22 -11.21
CA ALA A 143 41.12 36.38 -11.98
C ALA A 143 39.75 36.19 -12.67
N VAL A 144 39.26 34.96 -12.82
CA VAL A 144 37.98 34.64 -13.46
C VAL A 144 36.80 34.76 -12.50
N ASN A 145 37.03 34.60 -11.19
CA ASN A 145 35.98 34.55 -10.16
C ASN A 145 36.30 35.46 -8.94
N ASN A 146 37.11 36.50 -9.14
CA ASN A 146 37.54 37.42 -8.09
C ASN A 146 36.51 38.48 -7.67
N SER A 147 35.27 38.44 -8.19
CA SER A 147 34.17 39.29 -7.74
C SER A 147 33.39 38.66 -6.58
N LEU A 148 32.56 39.43 -5.87
CA LEU A 148 31.66 38.87 -4.84
C LEU A 148 30.73 37.78 -5.40
N VAL A 149 30.23 37.98 -6.63
CA VAL A 149 29.43 36.98 -7.36
C VAL A 149 30.24 35.71 -7.59
N GLY A 150 31.46 35.85 -8.10
CA GLY A 150 32.36 34.72 -8.35
C GLY A 150 32.72 33.95 -7.09
N ILE A 151 32.99 34.66 -5.99
CA ILE A 151 33.33 34.07 -4.69
C ILE A 151 32.11 33.35 -4.09
N ARG A 152 30.93 33.98 -4.11
CA ARG A 152 29.67 33.34 -3.67
C ARG A 152 29.45 32.01 -4.40
N ASP A 153 29.57 32.03 -5.72
CA ASP A 153 29.32 30.85 -6.56
C ASP A 153 30.38 29.77 -6.33
N ALA A 154 31.65 30.17 -6.14
CA ALA A 154 32.74 29.25 -5.81
C ALA A 154 32.52 28.59 -4.43
N ILE A 155 32.12 29.37 -3.41
CA ILE A 155 31.79 28.83 -2.07
C ILE A 155 30.62 27.85 -2.16
N ASN A 156 29.51 28.24 -2.79
CA ASN A 156 28.33 27.38 -2.89
C ASN A 156 28.60 26.10 -3.69
N LYS A 157 29.40 26.20 -4.76
CA LYS A 157 29.83 25.06 -5.56
C LYS A 157 30.72 24.11 -4.76
N ALA A 158 31.70 24.66 -4.04
CA ALA A 158 32.62 23.86 -3.24
C ALA A 158 31.91 23.23 -2.03
N ALA A 159 30.97 23.93 -1.39
CA ALA A 159 30.17 23.44 -0.27
C ALA A 159 29.17 22.35 -0.68
N GLY A 160 28.71 22.34 -1.93
CA GLY A 160 27.78 21.33 -2.44
C GLY A 160 26.46 21.25 -1.68
N GLY A 161 26.02 22.37 -1.09
CA GLY A 161 24.82 22.46 -0.27
C GLY A 161 24.97 21.90 1.16
N LYS A 162 26.19 21.80 1.69
CA LYS A 162 26.46 21.31 3.05
C LYS A 162 27.29 22.31 3.84
N GLY A 163 27.02 22.43 5.15
CA GLY A 163 27.80 23.21 6.09
C GLY A 163 27.60 24.72 5.98
N VAL A 164 27.92 25.32 4.83
CA VAL A 164 27.88 26.77 4.61
C VAL A 164 27.17 27.13 3.31
N ALA A 165 26.40 28.21 3.35
CA ALA A 165 25.81 28.84 2.18
C ALA A 165 26.23 30.31 2.08
N ALA A 166 26.64 30.73 0.90
CA ALA A 166 26.99 32.10 0.58
C ALA A 166 25.86 32.80 -0.19
N SER A 167 25.57 34.04 0.17
CA SER A 167 24.61 34.90 -0.52
C SER A 167 25.14 36.33 -0.60
N ILE A 168 24.57 37.14 -1.49
CA ILE A 168 24.90 38.57 -1.58
C ILE A 168 23.65 39.36 -1.20
N VAL A 169 23.80 40.23 -0.21
CA VAL A 169 22.76 41.18 0.21
C VAL A 169 23.23 42.58 -0.20
N THR A 170 22.40 43.34 -0.89
CA THR A 170 22.73 44.70 -1.33
C THR A 170 21.87 45.69 -0.55
N GLY A 171 22.50 46.50 0.29
CA GLY A 171 21.89 47.60 1.04
C GLY A 171 22.19 48.96 0.40
N ASP A 172 21.81 50.04 1.08
CA ASP A 172 22.07 51.42 0.64
C ASP A 172 23.57 51.79 0.72
N ASP A 173 24.33 51.09 1.56
CA ASP A 173 25.77 51.24 1.76
C ASP A 173 26.62 50.40 0.79
N GLY A 174 26.02 49.43 0.09
CA GLY A 174 26.68 48.62 -0.92
C GLY A 174 26.30 47.14 -0.91
N ALA A 175 27.15 46.30 -1.50
CA ALA A 175 26.99 44.85 -1.56
C ALA A 175 27.79 44.14 -0.46
N HIS A 176 27.15 43.22 0.26
CA HIS A 176 27.74 42.39 1.31
C HIS A 176 27.69 40.91 0.92
N LEU A 177 28.78 40.20 1.16
CA LEU A 177 28.79 38.73 1.17
C LEU A 177 28.29 38.27 2.54
N VAL A 178 27.21 37.48 2.55
CA VAL A 178 26.66 36.88 3.77
C VAL A 178 26.89 35.38 3.72
N LEU A 179 27.62 34.87 4.70
CA LEU A 179 27.81 33.44 4.94
C LEU A 179 26.86 32.99 6.03
N THR A 180 26.07 31.96 5.76
CA THR A 180 25.15 31.36 6.73
C THR A 180 25.53 29.91 6.92
N SER A 181 25.68 29.48 8.17
CA SER A 181 25.82 28.06 8.49
C SER A 181 24.49 27.37 8.21
N LEU A 182 24.52 26.18 7.61
CA LEU A 182 23.31 25.40 7.35
C LEU A 182 22.87 24.61 8.59
N ASP A 183 23.82 24.38 9.51
CA ASP A 183 23.58 23.67 10.76
C ASP A 183 23.70 24.64 11.95
N GLY A 184 22.84 24.43 12.95
CA GLY A 184 22.90 25.17 14.21
C GLY A 184 24.04 24.70 15.11
N GLY A 185 24.22 25.37 16.24
CA GLY A 185 25.13 24.93 17.29
C GLY A 185 26.54 25.50 17.18
N THR A 186 27.21 25.64 18.33
CA THR A 186 28.54 26.25 18.41
C THR A 186 29.61 25.43 17.69
N ALA A 187 29.39 24.12 17.56
CA ALA A 187 30.29 23.24 16.81
C ALA A 187 30.33 23.60 15.31
N ASN A 188 29.22 24.10 14.74
CA ASN A 188 29.11 24.45 13.32
C ASN A 188 29.38 25.93 13.05
N ALA A 189 30.13 26.59 13.95
CA ALA A 189 30.60 27.95 13.73
C ALA A 189 31.54 27.99 12.51
N ILE A 190 31.38 29.04 11.72
CA ILE A 190 32.16 29.34 10.52
C ILE A 190 33.43 30.08 10.93
N SER A 191 34.56 29.63 10.41
CA SER A 191 35.82 30.39 10.41
C SER A 191 36.27 30.60 8.97
N VAL A 192 36.78 31.78 8.64
CA VAL A 192 37.29 32.09 7.30
C VAL A 192 38.72 32.64 7.41
N SER A 193 39.66 32.00 6.74
CA SER A 193 41.04 32.48 6.59
C SER A 193 41.40 32.63 5.12
N ALA A 194 42.29 33.55 4.79
CA ALA A 194 42.80 33.75 3.44
C ALA A 194 44.30 33.45 3.40
N SER A 195 44.79 32.84 2.32
CA SER A 195 46.20 32.63 2.04
C SER A 195 46.54 32.98 0.59
N GLY A 196 47.75 33.50 0.36
CA GLY A 196 48.18 33.93 -0.98
C GLY A 196 47.39 35.13 -1.52
N ASP A 197 46.76 35.91 -0.63
CA ASP A 197 45.99 37.11 -0.98
C ASP A 197 46.91 38.20 -1.56
N ASN A 198 46.53 38.74 -2.71
CA ASN A 198 47.18 39.89 -3.35
C ASN A 198 46.25 41.11 -3.48
N GLY A 199 45.11 41.11 -2.79
CA GLY A 199 44.11 42.17 -2.85
C GLY A 199 43.41 42.40 -1.52
N SER A 200 42.09 42.22 -1.51
CA SER A 200 41.19 42.52 -0.39
C SER A 200 40.45 41.29 0.14
N LEU A 201 40.93 40.07 -0.16
CA LEU A 201 40.32 38.84 0.38
C LEU A 201 40.44 38.77 1.90
N GLY A 202 41.45 39.42 2.48
CA GLY A 202 41.58 39.63 3.93
C GLY A 202 40.32 40.21 4.59
N ALA A 203 39.55 41.04 3.88
CA ALA A 203 38.30 41.63 4.37
C ALA A 203 37.16 40.59 4.58
N LEU A 204 37.30 39.39 3.99
CA LEU A 204 36.35 38.29 4.14
C LEU A 204 36.74 37.32 5.26
N THR A 205 37.85 37.57 5.97
CA THR A 205 38.32 36.68 7.04
C THR A 205 37.57 36.88 8.37
N TYR A 206 37.41 35.80 9.13
CA TYR A 206 36.71 35.74 10.41
C TYR A 206 37.21 34.58 11.27
N GLY A 207 37.47 34.81 12.57
CA GLY A 207 37.92 33.79 13.51
C GLY A 207 39.23 34.15 14.24
N ALA A 208 39.73 33.22 15.06
CA ALA A 208 40.94 33.44 15.85
C ALA A 208 42.18 33.65 14.95
N GLY A 209 42.85 34.79 15.08
CA GLY A 209 44.03 35.14 14.30
C GLY A 209 43.76 35.73 12.91
N ALA A 210 42.49 36.00 12.56
CA ALA A 210 42.13 36.71 11.33
C ALA A 210 42.40 38.23 11.47
N SER A 211 42.89 38.88 10.40
CA SER A 211 43.02 40.34 10.34
C SER A 211 41.67 41.06 10.26
N GLY A 212 40.60 40.31 9.96
CA GLY A 212 39.20 40.67 10.22
C GLY A 212 38.57 41.60 9.18
N GLY A 213 37.30 41.33 8.88
CA GLY A 213 36.41 42.24 8.17
C GLY A 213 34.94 41.81 8.22
N MET A 214 34.66 40.51 8.37
CA MET A 214 33.28 40.05 8.57
C MET A 214 32.77 40.40 9.98
N THR A 215 31.49 40.75 10.06
CA THR A 215 30.73 40.97 11.30
C THR A 215 29.79 39.80 11.56
N GLU A 216 29.64 39.41 12.83
CA GLU A 216 28.72 38.35 13.22
C GLU A 216 27.31 38.94 13.42
N LEU A 217 26.40 38.60 12.49
CA LEU A 217 24.99 39.02 12.55
C LEU A 217 24.16 38.13 13.47
N THR A 218 24.52 36.85 13.58
CA THR A 218 23.85 35.89 14.44
C THR A 218 24.89 34.92 14.96
N ALA A 219 24.98 34.81 16.28
CA ALA A 219 25.91 33.89 16.92
C ALA A 219 25.46 32.44 16.76
N ALA A 220 26.43 31.54 16.61
CA ALA A 220 26.17 30.11 16.73
C ALA A 220 25.82 29.79 18.19
N ALA A 221 24.69 29.14 18.43
CA ALA A 221 24.31 28.70 19.77
C ALA A 221 23.71 27.30 19.72
N ASP A 222 23.96 26.51 20.75
CA ASP A 222 23.33 25.21 20.95
C ASP A 222 21.94 25.37 21.55
N ALA A 223 21.02 24.51 21.13
CA ALA A 223 19.77 24.30 21.84
C ALA A 223 20.05 23.70 23.23
N GLN A 224 19.32 24.19 24.23
CA GLN A 224 19.40 23.70 25.59
C GLN A 224 17.99 23.40 26.12
N ILE A 225 17.81 22.15 26.55
CA ILE A 225 16.55 21.66 27.12
C ILE A 225 16.87 20.92 28.43
N LYS A 226 16.01 21.08 29.43
CA LYS A 226 16.03 20.27 30.65
C LYS A 226 14.78 19.41 30.74
N VAL A 227 14.96 18.18 31.21
CA VAL A 227 13.89 17.28 31.62
C VAL A 227 14.17 16.84 33.05
N ASP A 228 13.24 17.11 33.97
CA ASP A 228 13.38 16.80 35.41
C ASP A 228 14.71 17.29 36.01
N GLY A 229 15.20 18.45 35.53
CA GLY A 229 16.47 19.04 35.94
C GLY A 229 17.71 18.55 35.18
N VAL A 230 17.61 17.49 34.37
CA VAL A 230 18.71 16.97 33.55
C VAL A 230 18.86 17.80 32.27
N LEU A 231 20.00 18.48 32.12
CA LEU A 231 20.31 19.34 30.97
C LEU A 231 20.87 18.54 29.78
N LYS A 232 20.34 18.81 28.59
CA LYS A 232 20.88 18.34 27.31
C LYS A 232 21.18 19.53 26.40
N LYS A 233 22.35 19.48 25.76
CA LYS A 233 22.71 20.36 24.65
C LYS A 233 22.56 19.65 23.32
N SER A 234 22.18 20.40 22.28
CA SER A 234 22.04 19.90 20.92
C SER A 234 22.41 20.99 19.92
N ALA A 235 23.09 20.60 18.83
CA ALA A 235 23.35 21.50 17.71
C ALA A 235 22.09 21.80 16.88
N SER A 236 21.01 21.03 17.07
CA SER A 236 19.74 21.20 16.36
C SER A 236 18.57 21.44 17.33
N ASN A 237 17.54 22.15 16.84
CA ASN A 237 16.25 22.29 17.52
C ASN A 237 15.45 20.97 17.54
N THR A 238 15.89 19.94 16.83
CA THR A 238 15.41 18.56 17.03
C THR A 238 16.35 17.85 18.00
N VAL A 239 15.88 17.57 19.21
CA VAL A 239 16.67 16.95 20.29
C VAL A 239 16.19 15.52 20.52
N THR A 240 17.12 14.57 20.44
CA THR A 240 16.88 13.15 20.72
C THR A 240 17.78 12.66 21.86
N GLY A 241 17.41 11.51 22.44
CA GLY A 241 18.25 10.82 23.43
C GLY A 241 18.32 11.47 24.82
N LEU A 242 17.43 12.40 25.13
CA LEU A 242 17.24 12.90 26.50
C LEU A 242 16.33 11.99 27.32
N ILE A 243 15.25 11.51 26.71
CA ILE A 243 14.45 10.40 27.18
C ILE A 243 14.53 9.33 26.08
N ASP A 244 14.75 8.07 26.47
CA ASP A 244 14.82 6.98 25.49
C ASP A 244 13.50 6.85 24.72
N GLY A 245 13.61 6.81 23.40
CA GLY A 245 12.46 6.80 22.50
C GLY A 245 11.73 8.14 22.33
N VAL A 246 12.17 9.26 22.89
CA VAL A 246 11.49 10.57 22.71
C VAL A 246 12.30 11.51 21.83
N THR A 247 11.60 12.18 20.91
CA THR A 247 12.14 13.27 20.09
C THR A 247 11.43 14.57 20.44
N PHE A 248 12.20 15.61 20.77
CA PHE A 248 11.71 16.96 20.99
C PHE A 248 11.99 17.83 19.77
N ASN A 249 11.04 18.69 19.39
CA ASN A 249 11.23 19.75 18.40
C ASN A 249 10.95 21.09 19.06
N LEU A 250 11.99 21.88 19.25
CA LEU A 250 11.96 23.16 19.94
C LEU A 250 11.55 24.29 18.99
N SER A 251 10.68 25.18 19.45
CA SER A 251 10.17 26.31 18.67
C SER A 251 10.28 27.66 19.39
N ALA A 252 10.29 27.67 20.73
CA ALA A 252 10.51 28.87 21.53
C ALA A 252 11.23 28.52 22.84
N ALA A 253 12.09 29.42 23.31
CA ALA A 253 12.72 29.31 24.62
C ALA A 253 11.94 30.13 25.65
N SER A 254 11.74 29.56 26.84
CA SER A 254 11.17 30.26 28.00
C SER A 254 11.93 29.84 29.26
N PRO A 255 13.14 30.41 29.46
CA PRO A 255 13.97 30.08 30.62
C PRO A 255 13.22 30.30 31.93
N GLY A 256 13.31 29.34 32.85
CA GLY A 256 12.64 29.37 34.14
C GLY A 256 11.18 28.92 34.14
N THR A 257 10.59 28.64 32.97
CA THR A 257 9.22 28.12 32.86
C THR A 257 9.24 26.63 32.55
N THR A 258 8.65 25.82 33.43
CA THR A 258 8.50 24.37 33.23
C THR A 258 7.12 24.03 32.67
N VAL A 259 7.09 23.20 31.65
CA VAL A 259 5.87 22.63 31.06
C VAL A 259 5.78 21.15 31.43
N GLN A 260 4.65 20.75 31.99
CA GLN A 260 4.38 19.33 32.24
C GLN A 260 4.11 18.60 30.92
N MET A 261 4.87 17.55 30.66
CA MET A 261 4.67 16.62 29.56
C MET A 261 4.24 15.27 30.13
N THR A 262 3.22 14.65 29.55
CA THR A 262 2.79 13.29 29.93
C THR A 262 2.97 12.35 28.75
N ILE A 263 3.64 11.23 28.99
CA ILE A 263 3.73 10.11 28.05
C ILE A 263 2.81 9.00 28.55
N ALA A 264 1.79 8.67 27.77
CA ALA A 264 0.81 7.65 28.09
C ALA A 264 0.62 6.66 26.93
N ASN A 265 -0.11 5.57 27.18
CA ASN A 265 -0.57 4.69 26.12
C ASN A 265 -1.46 5.46 25.14
N ASP A 266 -1.21 5.33 23.85
CA ASP A 266 -2.11 5.84 22.83
C ASP A 266 -3.30 4.88 22.64
N SER A 267 -4.27 4.97 23.55
CA SER A 267 -5.48 4.13 23.51
C SER A 267 -6.32 4.37 22.26
N ALA A 268 -6.21 5.54 21.62
CA ALA A 268 -6.95 5.85 20.40
C ALA A 268 -6.34 5.12 19.20
N ALA A 269 -5.02 5.17 19.04
CA ALA A 269 -4.31 4.41 18.00
C ALA A 269 -4.50 2.89 18.19
N GLN A 270 -4.39 2.41 19.44
CA GLN A 270 -4.66 1.01 19.78
C GLN A 270 -6.09 0.60 19.42
N PHE A 271 -7.09 1.41 19.79
CA PHE A 271 -8.49 1.15 19.45
C PHE A 271 -8.71 1.10 17.94
N ALA A 272 -8.17 2.06 17.19
CA ALA A 272 -8.32 2.13 15.74
C ALA A 272 -7.79 0.87 15.05
N ALA A 273 -6.66 0.33 15.52
CA ALA A 273 -6.08 -0.88 14.96
C ALA A 273 -6.90 -2.14 15.31
N VAL A 274 -7.35 -2.28 16.56
CA VAL A 274 -8.23 -3.38 16.98
C VAL A 274 -9.56 -3.32 16.23
N LYS A 275 -10.11 -2.12 16.02
CA LYS A 275 -11.33 -1.91 15.24
C LYS A 275 -11.12 -2.34 13.78
N ASN A 276 -10.03 -1.92 13.15
CA ASN A 276 -9.72 -2.33 11.79
C ASN A 276 -9.60 -3.86 11.68
N PHE A 277 -8.96 -4.53 12.64
CA PHE A 277 -8.95 -5.99 12.70
C PHE A 277 -10.37 -6.57 12.81
N ALA A 278 -11.19 -6.08 13.73
CA ALA A 278 -12.57 -6.56 13.90
C ALA A 278 -13.40 -6.39 12.62
N ASP A 279 -13.28 -5.24 11.95
CA ASP A 279 -13.95 -4.96 10.68
C ASP A 279 -13.50 -5.92 9.58
N LYS A 280 -12.20 -6.18 9.43
CA LYS A 280 -11.69 -7.14 8.43
C LYS A 280 -12.01 -8.59 8.76
N TYR A 281 -12.06 -8.94 10.04
CA TYR A 281 -12.52 -10.26 10.48
C TYR A 281 -13.99 -10.47 10.11
N ASN A 282 -14.84 -9.50 10.40
CA ASN A 282 -16.26 -9.53 10.03
C ASN A 282 -16.46 -9.60 8.52
N ALA A 283 -15.65 -8.86 7.73
CA ALA A 283 -15.66 -8.94 6.29
C ALA A 283 -15.27 -10.34 5.78
N ALA A 284 -14.29 -11.00 6.41
CA ALA A 284 -13.92 -12.38 6.08
C ALA A 284 -15.04 -13.37 6.42
N MET A 285 -15.70 -13.21 7.57
CA MET A 285 -16.87 -14.01 7.94
C MET A 285 -18.05 -13.80 6.97
N ALA A 286 -18.28 -12.55 6.54
CA ALA A 286 -19.30 -12.23 5.54
C ALA A 286 -18.97 -12.83 4.16
N ALA A 287 -17.70 -12.83 3.74
CA ALA A 287 -17.26 -13.48 2.51
C ALA A 287 -17.41 -15.02 2.56
N ILE A 288 -17.13 -15.63 3.72
CA ILE A 288 -17.42 -17.05 3.95
C ILE A 288 -18.93 -17.30 3.83
N ALA A 289 -19.75 -16.49 4.50
CA ALA A 289 -21.20 -16.64 4.47
C ALA A 289 -21.74 -16.50 3.04
N SER A 290 -21.35 -15.46 2.29
CA SER A 290 -21.84 -15.21 0.93
C SER A 290 -21.43 -16.30 -0.07
N THR A 291 -20.31 -16.98 0.16
CA THR A 291 -19.84 -18.05 -0.71
C THR A 291 -20.35 -19.44 -0.33
N THR A 292 -20.94 -19.61 0.87
CA THR A 292 -21.37 -20.92 1.39
C THR A 292 -22.85 -21.01 1.75
N SER A 293 -23.58 -19.89 1.82
CA SER A 293 -24.97 -19.86 2.25
C SER A 293 -25.92 -20.61 1.29
N TYR A 294 -27.08 -20.96 1.82
CA TYR A 294 -28.23 -21.41 1.05
C TYR A 294 -29.33 -20.36 1.19
N ASP A 295 -29.81 -19.82 0.06
CA ASP A 295 -30.94 -18.92 0.04
C ASP A 295 -32.23 -19.75 0.00
N VAL A 296 -32.97 -19.73 1.11
CA VAL A 296 -34.24 -20.45 1.27
C VAL A 296 -35.37 -19.90 0.39
N THR A 297 -35.27 -18.64 -0.03
CA THR A 297 -36.28 -17.95 -0.85
C THR A 297 -36.10 -18.33 -2.31
N THR A 298 -34.88 -18.18 -2.83
CA THR A 298 -34.57 -18.53 -4.22
C THR A 298 -34.29 -20.03 -4.40
N LYS A 299 -34.16 -20.78 -3.31
CA LYS A 299 -33.76 -22.19 -3.26
C LYS A 299 -32.40 -22.44 -3.92
N THR A 300 -31.52 -21.44 -3.91
CA THR A 300 -30.21 -21.50 -4.54
C THR A 300 -29.09 -21.65 -3.51
N ALA A 301 -28.13 -22.51 -3.83
CA ALA A 301 -26.91 -22.67 -3.04
C ALA A 301 -25.80 -21.78 -3.59
N ALA A 302 -25.04 -21.13 -2.71
CA ALA A 302 -23.83 -20.43 -3.10
C ALA A 302 -22.75 -21.40 -3.63
N ALA A 303 -21.78 -20.87 -4.38
CA ALA A 303 -20.83 -21.67 -5.17
C ALA A 303 -19.99 -22.66 -4.34
N LEU A 304 -19.70 -22.36 -3.08
CA LEU A 304 -18.93 -23.18 -2.15
C LEU A 304 -19.80 -23.77 -1.02
N ASN A 305 -21.12 -23.82 -1.20
CA ASN A 305 -21.99 -24.50 -0.25
C ASN A 305 -21.57 -25.98 -0.14
N GLY A 306 -21.41 -26.46 1.10
CA GLY A 306 -20.94 -27.82 1.33
C GLY A 306 -19.45 -28.02 1.05
N ASP A 307 -18.65 -26.97 0.83
CA ASP A 307 -17.20 -27.08 0.70
C ASP A 307 -16.51 -27.41 2.05
N ALA A 308 -15.71 -28.49 2.06
CA ALA A 308 -15.04 -28.96 3.27
C ALA A 308 -13.90 -28.06 3.74
N MET A 309 -13.18 -27.41 2.81
CA MET A 309 -12.10 -26.48 3.12
C MET A 309 -12.64 -25.23 3.78
N VAL A 310 -13.72 -24.65 3.23
CA VAL A 310 -14.31 -23.44 3.81
C VAL A 310 -14.86 -23.75 5.20
N ARG A 311 -15.60 -24.86 5.37
CA ARG A 311 -16.08 -25.29 6.70
C ARG A 311 -14.95 -25.54 7.70
N GLY A 312 -13.85 -26.16 7.27
CA GLY A 312 -12.68 -26.39 8.10
C GLY A 312 -12.05 -25.09 8.59
N THR A 313 -11.86 -24.14 7.67
CA THR A 313 -11.33 -22.81 7.95
C THR A 313 -12.24 -22.05 8.93
N THR A 314 -13.56 -22.03 8.70
CA THR A 314 -14.51 -21.37 9.60
C THR A 314 -14.45 -21.94 11.01
N ARG A 315 -14.32 -23.26 11.17
CA ARG A 315 -14.15 -23.89 12.50
C ARG A 315 -12.84 -23.45 13.15
N GLN A 316 -11.71 -23.53 12.44
CA GLN A 316 -10.42 -23.11 12.97
C GLN A 316 -10.41 -21.65 13.43
N LEU A 317 -10.97 -20.74 12.62
CA LEU A 317 -11.08 -19.33 12.99
C LEU A 317 -11.95 -19.15 14.25
N ARG A 318 -13.09 -19.85 14.32
CA ARG A 318 -14.00 -19.78 15.47
C ARG A 318 -13.38 -20.39 16.73
N ASP A 319 -12.65 -21.49 16.62
CA ASP A 319 -11.98 -22.16 17.73
C ASP A 319 -10.90 -21.27 18.34
N ILE A 320 -10.11 -20.58 17.49
CA ILE A 320 -9.09 -19.63 17.94
C ILE A 320 -9.75 -18.45 18.68
N LEU A 321 -10.83 -17.87 18.14
CA LEU A 321 -11.55 -16.78 18.81
C LEU A 321 -12.18 -17.23 20.13
N SER A 322 -12.84 -18.40 20.13
CA SER A 322 -13.53 -18.92 21.31
C SER A 322 -12.56 -19.24 22.45
N GLY A 323 -11.35 -19.73 22.11
CA GLY A 323 -10.28 -19.94 23.07
C GLY A 323 -9.74 -18.66 23.74
N ASN A 324 -10.03 -17.48 23.17
CA ASN A 324 -9.58 -16.17 23.68
C ASN A 324 -10.75 -15.28 24.12
N VAL A 325 -11.97 -15.84 24.29
CA VAL A 325 -13.18 -15.05 24.57
C VAL A 325 -13.09 -14.23 25.87
N VAL A 326 -12.41 -14.76 26.90
CA VAL A 326 -12.26 -14.09 28.19
C VAL A 326 -11.38 -12.85 28.04
N ASP A 327 -10.23 -12.97 27.37
CA ASP A 327 -9.32 -11.86 27.16
C ASP A 327 -9.90 -10.82 26.19
N LEU A 328 -10.59 -11.25 25.14
CA LEU A 328 -11.31 -10.36 24.23
C LEU A 328 -12.37 -9.55 24.97
N LYS A 329 -13.17 -10.20 25.82
CA LYS A 329 -14.17 -9.53 26.66
C LYS A 329 -13.54 -8.59 27.67
N ALA A 330 -12.39 -8.95 28.25
CA ALA A 330 -11.63 -8.08 29.16
C ALA A 330 -11.17 -6.79 28.48
N MET A 331 -11.03 -6.78 27.14
CA MET A 331 -10.74 -5.61 26.31
C MET A 331 -11.98 -4.90 25.75
N GLY A 332 -13.19 -5.30 26.15
CA GLY A 332 -14.43 -4.71 25.63
C GLY A 332 -14.81 -5.19 24.22
N ILE A 333 -14.23 -6.30 23.74
CA ILE A 333 -14.59 -6.92 22.47
C ILE A 333 -15.62 -8.02 22.73
N SER A 334 -16.78 -7.91 22.11
CA SER A 334 -17.86 -8.90 22.18
C SER A 334 -17.91 -9.74 20.91
N ILE A 335 -18.24 -11.03 21.06
CA ILE A 335 -18.40 -11.98 19.97
C ILE A 335 -19.87 -12.37 19.89
N ALA A 336 -20.50 -12.13 18.74
CA ALA A 336 -21.89 -12.53 18.48
C ALA A 336 -21.99 -14.02 18.14
N LYS A 337 -23.22 -14.56 18.16
CA LYS A 337 -23.48 -16.00 17.90
C LYS A 337 -23.06 -16.47 16.50
N ASP A 338 -23.07 -15.56 15.53
CA ASP A 338 -22.59 -15.82 14.16
C ASP A 338 -21.06 -15.80 14.06
N GLY A 339 -20.37 -15.38 15.12
CA GLY A 339 -18.92 -15.24 15.20
C GLY A 339 -18.43 -13.82 14.94
N THR A 340 -19.30 -12.86 14.59
CA THR A 340 -18.88 -11.48 14.33
C THR A 340 -18.40 -10.77 15.60
N LEU A 341 -17.44 -9.86 15.42
CA LEU A 341 -16.83 -9.05 16.47
C LEU A 341 -17.47 -7.67 16.54
N SER A 342 -17.74 -7.20 17.75
CA SER A 342 -18.17 -5.82 18.02
C SER A 342 -17.37 -5.24 19.18
N LEU A 343 -17.03 -3.96 19.10
CA LEU A 343 -16.27 -3.25 20.13
C LEU A 343 -16.76 -1.80 20.25
N SER A 344 -16.73 -1.27 21.47
CA SER A 344 -16.99 0.14 21.75
C SER A 344 -15.70 0.84 22.18
N GLN A 345 -15.55 2.11 21.80
CA GLN A 345 -14.36 2.88 22.17
C GLN A 345 -14.30 3.11 23.68
N SER A 346 -15.44 3.38 24.32
CA SER A 346 -15.52 3.63 25.76
C SER A 346 -15.11 2.41 26.57
N ASP A 347 -15.61 1.21 26.23
CA ASP A 347 -15.29 -0.01 26.96
C ASP A 347 -13.83 -0.41 26.74
N PHE A 348 -13.33 -0.24 25.52
CA PHE A 348 -11.93 -0.49 25.19
C PHE A 348 -10.99 0.44 25.97
N THR A 349 -11.24 1.75 25.99
CA THR A 349 -10.40 2.70 26.74
C THR A 349 -10.45 2.43 28.24
N ALA A 350 -11.63 2.09 28.78
CA ALA A 350 -11.78 1.72 30.20
C ALA A 350 -11.02 0.43 30.54
N ALA A 351 -11.02 -0.56 29.63
CA ALA A 351 -10.25 -1.79 29.78
C ALA A 351 -8.74 -1.53 29.74
N MET A 352 -8.24 -0.76 28.76
CA MET A 352 -6.81 -0.46 28.61
C MET A 352 -6.24 0.38 29.76
N SER A 353 -7.09 1.18 30.42
CA SER A 353 -6.71 1.91 31.63
C SER A 353 -6.56 1.01 32.85
N LYS A 354 -7.25 -0.13 32.90
CA LYS A 354 -7.15 -1.12 33.99
C LYS A 354 -6.00 -2.10 33.77
N ASP A 355 -5.81 -2.54 32.52
CA ASP A 355 -4.76 -3.47 32.14
C ASP A 355 -4.21 -3.13 30.74
N GLY A 356 -3.17 -2.29 30.72
CA GLY A 356 -2.49 -1.92 29.48
C GLY A 356 -1.72 -3.07 28.81
N SER A 357 -1.57 -4.23 29.48
CA SER A 357 -0.91 -5.41 28.92
C SER A 357 -1.87 -6.40 28.25
N ALA A 358 -3.19 -6.23 28.46
CA ALA A 358 -4.22 -7.09 27.86
C ALA A 358 -4.13 -7.12 26.32
N LEU A 359 -3.88 -5.96 25.71
CA LEU A 359 -3.69 -5.86 24.26
C LEU A 359 -2.51 -6.71 23.78
N THR A 360 -1.36 -6.63 24.44
CA THR A 360 -0.16 -7.38 24.05
C THR A 360 -0.31 -8.88 24.28
N ARG A 361 -1.09 -9.32 25.29
CA ARG A 361 -1.33 -10.77 25.51
C ARG A 361 -2.10 -11.41 24.36
N VAL A 362 -3.12 -10.73 23.84
CA VAL A 362 -3.99 -11.27 22.78
C VAL A 362 -3.47 -10.97 21.39
N PHE A 363 -3.04 -9.72 21.17
CA PHE A 363 -2.68 -9.17 19.87
C PHE A 363 -1.18 -8.92 19.70
N GLY A 364 -0.37 -9.25 20.70
CA GLY A 364 1.08 -9.14 20.60
C GLY A 364 1.72 -10.22 19.73
N SER A 365 3.04 -10.08 19.60
CA SER A 365 3.87 -10.94 18.77
C SER A 365 4.15 -12.29 19.43
N GLY A 366 3.98 -13.36 18.66
CA GLY A 366 4.30 -14.72 19.07
C GLY A 366 3.41 -15.73 18.34
N SER A 367 3.87 -16.95 18.13
CA SER A 367 3.07 -18.02 17.50
C SER A 367 1.89 -18.49 18.36
N ASP A 368 2.00 -18.33 19.68
CA ASP A 368 0.99 -18.81 20.63
C ASP A 368 -0.15 -17.83 20.88
N THR A 369 0.01 -16.57 20.47
CA THR A 369 -1.01 -15.52 20.60
C THR A 369 -2.19 -15.80 19.64
N MET A 370 -3.33 -15.17 19.92
CA MET A 370 -4.51 -15.30 19.04
C MET A 370 -4.16 -14.86 17.61
N VAL A 371 -3.49 -13.71 17.46
CA VAL A 371 -3.06 -13.19 16.16
C VAL A 371 -2.03 -14.11 15.51
N GLY A 372 -1.09 -14.68 16.25
CA GLY A 372 -0.13 -15.64 15.73
C GLY A 372 -0.78 -16.89 15.15
N LYS A 373 -1.73 -17.48 15.88
CA LYS A 373 -2.51 -18.65 15.44
C LYS A 373 -3.37 -18.33 14.21
N LEU A 374 -4.07 -17.19 14.21
CA LEU A 374 -4.85 -16.74 13.05
C LEU A 374 -3.96 -16.50 11.83
N THR A 375 -2.81 -15.87 12.02
CA THR A 375 -1.83 -15.61 10.95
C THR A 375 -1.33 -16.92 10.35
N THR A 376 -1.00 -17.93 11.16
CA THR A 376 -0.60 -19.26 10.68
C THR A 376 -1.68 -19.92 9.82
N VAL A 377 -2.94 -19.89 10.27
CA VAL A 377 -4.06 -20.43 9.51
C VAL A 377 -4.21 -19.69 8.17
N LEU A 378 -4.27 -18.36 8.18
CA LEU A 378 -4.47 -17.59 6.96
C LEU A 378 -3.31 -17.74 5.98
N LYS A 379 -2.06 -17.78 6.45
CA LYS A 379 -0.88 -18.03 5.60
C LYS A 379 -0.99 -19.39 4.89
N GLY A 380 -1.39 -20.45 5.59
CA GLY A 380 -1.63 -21.76 4.97
C GLY A 380 -2.72 -21.76 3.89
N LEU A 381 -3.65 -20.80 3.94
CA LEU A 381 -4.67 -20.61 2.90
C LEU A 381 -4.19 -19.74 1.74
N THR A 382 -3.59 -18.59 2.02
CA THR A 382 -3.39 -17.50 1.05
C THR A 382 -1.97 -17.39 0.49
N ASP A 383 -0.96 -17.93 1.17
CA ASP A 383 0.42 -17.88 0.70
C ASP A 383 0.58 -18.67 -0.60
N SER A 384 1.67 -18.41 -1.33
CA SER A 384 1.99 -19.13 -2.56
C SER A 384 2.10 -20.64 -2.30
N GLY A 385 1.36 -21.43 -3.08
CA GLY A 385 1.25 -22.88 -2.88
C GLY A 385 0.30 -23.30 -1.75
N GLY A 386 -0.43 -22.34 -1.16
CA GLY A 386 -1.44 -22.59 -0.14
C GLY A 386 -2.69 -23.28 -0.69
N LEU A 387 -3.65 -23.51 0.22
CA LEU A 387 -4.85 -24.28 -0.10
C LEU A 387 -5.77 -23.59 -1.13
N LEU A 388 -5.81 -22.25 -1.15
CA LEU A 388 -6.59 -21.51 -2.16
C LEU A 388 -5.94 -21.58 -3.54
N ASP A 389 -4.61 -21.56 -3.63
CA ASP A 389 -3.88 -21.77 -4.89
C ASP A 389 -4.18 -23.18 -5.42
N SER A 390 -4.05 -24.20 -4.57
CA SER A 390 -4.34 -25.59 -4.93
C SER A 390 -5.79 -25.77 -5.44
N ARG A 391 -6.76 -25.07 -4.82
CA ARG A 391 -8.16 -25.08 -5.28
C ARG A 391 -8.30 -24.39 -6.64
N ASN A 392 -7.65 -23.25 -6.84
CA ASN A 392 -7.69 -22.52 -8.10
C ASN A 392 -7.06 -23.34 -9.24
N ASP A 393 -5.96 -24.04 -8.98
CA ASP A 393 -5.31 -24.94 -9.94
C ASP A 393 -6.24 -26.09 -10.33
N SER A 394 -6.91 -26.70 -9.34
CA SER A 394 -7.91 -27.75 -9.60
C SER A 394 -9.07 -27.25 -10.46
N LEU A 395 -9.57 -26.03 -10.22
CA LEU A 395 -10.63 -25.42 -11.02
C LEU A 395 -10.12 -25.12 -12.45
N SER A 396 -8.89 -24.62 -12.60
CA SER A 396 -8.27 -24.39 -13.90
C SER A 396 -8.12 -25.67 -14.72
N ILE A 397 -7.73 -26.78 -14.08
CA ILE A 397 -7.68 -28.11 -14.71
C ILE A 397 -9.08 -28.56 -15.15
N GLN A 398 -10.11 -28.33 -14.31
CA GLN A 398 -11.49 -28.66 -14.67
C GLN A 398 -11.99 -27.84 -15.86
N THR A 399 -11.67 -26.55 -15.93
CA THR A 399 -11.98 -25.70 -17.10
C THR A 399 -11.35 -26.27 -18.35
N LYS A 400 -10.03 -26.53 -18.34
CA LYS A 400 -9.32 -27.10 -19.50
C LYS A 400 -9.90 -28.43 -19.96
N LYS A 401 -10.31 -29.29 -19.01
CA LYS A 401 -10.96 -30.57 -19.32
C LYS A 401 -12.32 -30.37 -19.95
N LEU A 402 -13.12 -29.41 -19.47
CA LEU A 402 -14.41 -29.07 -20.04
C LEU A 402 -14.27 -28.51 -21.47
N ASP A 403 -13.26 -27.67 -21.71
CA ASP A 403 -12.97 -27.12 -23.03
C ASP A 403 -12.61 -28.25 -24.01
N ALA A 404 -11.71 -29.17 -23.62
CA ALA A 404 -11.40 -30.34 -24.44
C ALA A 404 -12.63 -31.24 -24.71
N GLN A 405 -13.57 -31.32 -23.77
CA GLN A 405 -14.83 -32.05 -23.95
C GLN A 405 -15.80 -31.35 -24.91
N LYS A 406 -15.80 -30.02 -24.94
CA LYS A 406 -16.56 -29.22 -25.92
C LYS A 406 -15.98 -29.40 -27.32
N ASP A 407 -14.66 -29.30 -27.48
CA ASP A 407 -13.98 -29.50 -28.77
C ASP A 407 -14.23 -30.90 -29.35
N ALA A 408 -14.19 -31.92 -28.49
CA ALA A 408 -14.51 -33.29 -28.88
C ALA A 408 -15.98 -33.46 -29.30
N LEU A 409 -16.91 -32.77 -28.62
CA LEU A 409 -18.32 -32.75 -29.01
C LEU A 409 -18.49 -32.06 -30.36
N ASP A 410 -17.87 -30.91 -30.57
CA ASP A 410 -17.92 -30.17 -31.84
C ASP A 410 -17.43 -31.03 -33.01
N THR A 411 -16.30 -31.72 -32.82
CA THR A 411 -15.75 -32.66 -33.81
C THR A 411 -16.73 -33.79 -34.12
N ARG A 412 -17.36 -34.37 -33.10
CA ARG A 412 -18.35 -35.45 -33.27
C ARG A 412 -19.61 -34.96 -33.98
N MET A 413 -20.08 -33.76 -33.65
CA MET A 413 -21.28 -33.17 -34.25
C MET A 413 -21.06 -32.79 -35.71
N ALA A 414 -19.88 -32.30 -36.07
CA ALA A 414 -19.50 -32.08 -37.47
C ALA A 414 -19.52 -33.38 -38.30
N ALA A 415 -19.01 -34.49 -37.74
CA ALA A 415 -19.08 -35.80 -38.39
C ALA A 415 -20.53 -36.33 -38.52
N ALA A 416 -21.36 -36.11 -37.49
CA ALA A 416 -22.78 -36.47 -37.53
C ALA A 416 -23.54 -35.65 -38.59
N GLU A 417 -23.26 -34.35 -38.70
CA GLU A 417 -23.85 -33.46 -39.71
C GLU A 417 -23.52 -33.95 -41.12
N ALA A 418 -22.25 -34.27 -41.38
CA ALA A 418 -21.81 -34.81 -42.67
C ALA A 418 -22.54 -36.11 -43.02
N ARG A 419 -22.73 -37.00 -42.03
CA ARG A 419 -23.48 -38.24 -42.21
C ARG A 419 -24.96 -37.98 -42.51
N TYR A 420 -25.64 -37.14 -41.72
CA TYR A 420 -27.04 -36.82 -41.94
C TYR A 420 -27.26 -36.13 -43.29
N LYS A 421 -26.37 -35.21 -43.68
CA LYS A 421 -26.40 -34.58 -45.00
C LYS A 421 -26.31 -35.61 -46.13
N ALA A 422 -25.37 -36.56 -46.04
CA ALA A 422 -25.26 -37.64 -47.02
C ALA A 422 -26.52 -38.52 -47.08
N GLN A 423 -27.11 -38.87 -45.92
CA GLN A 423 -28.34 -39.65 -45.83
C GLN A 423 -29.54 -38.94 -46.44
N PHE A 424 -29.73 -37.64 -46.14
CA PHE A 424 -30.82 -36.84 -46.70
C PHE A 424 -30.65 -36.57 -48.19
N THR A 425 -29.42 -36.35 -48.69
CA THR A 425 -29.16 -36.24 -50.13
C THR A 425 -29.47 -37.55 -50.85
N ALA A 426 -29.11 -38.71 -50.28
CA ALA A 426 -29.46 -40.01 -50.85
C ALA A 426 -30.97 -40.27 -50.86
N LEU A 427 -31.67 -39.84 -49.81
CA LEU A 427 -33.13 -39.92 -49.72
C LEU A 427 -33.81 -39.04 -50.77
N ASP A 428 -33.34 -37.81 -50.97
CA ASP A 428 -33.87 -36.89 -52.00
C ASP A 428 -33.68 -37.47 -53.41
N ALA A 429 -32.51 -38.07 -53.68
CA ALA A 429 -32.25 -38.77 -54.93
C ALA A 429 -33.18 -39.99 -55.14
N MET A 430 -33.45 -40.76 -54.08
CA MET A 430 -34.40 -41.88 -54.12
C MET A 430 -35.83 -41.40 -54.37
N MET A 431 -36.24 -40.32 -53.70
CA MET A 431 -37.57 -39.73 -53.87
C MET A 431 -37.77 -39.18 -55.27
N THR A 432 -36.75 -38.53 -55.85
CA THR A 432 -36.75 -38.08 -57.25
C THR A 432 -36.91 -39.24 -58.22
N ARG A 433 -36.20 -40.37 -57.99
CA ARG A 433 -36.36 -41.60 -58.79
C ARG A 433 -37.77 -42.19 -58.67
N LEU A 434 -38.31 -42.27 -57.46
CA LEU A 434 -39.67 -42.74 -57.22
C LEU A 434 -40.71 -41.84 -57.92
N GLN A 435 -40.55 -40.52 -57.84
CA GLN A 435 -41.41 -39.57 -58.54
C GLN A 435 -41.34 -39.78 -60.05
N SER A 436 -40.14 -39.91 -60.63
CA SER A 436 -39.99 -40.18 -62.06
C SER A 436 -40.61 -41.52 -62.50
N THR A 437 -40.56 -42.55 -61.63
CA THR A 437 -41.18 -43.85 -61.89
C THR A 437 -42.70 -43.76 -61.78
N SER A 438 -43.22 -43.02 -60.80
CA SER A 438 -44.65 -42.74 -60.66
C SER A 438 -45.18 -41.96 -61.85
N ASP A 439 -44.46 -40.94 -62.32
CA ASP A 439 -44.83 -40.16 -63.50
C ASP A 439 -44.83 -41.02 -64.76
N PHE A 440 -43.82 -41.90 -64.91
CA PHE A 440 -43.76 -42.88 -66.00
C PHE A 440 -44.94 -43.87 -65.97
N LEU A 441 -45.24 -44.46 -64.81
CA LEU A 441 -46.39 -45.36 -64.64
C LEU A 441 -47.71 -44.65 -64.90
N THR A 442 -47.85 -43.40 -64.45
CA THR A 442 -49.04 -42.58 -64.69
C THR A 442 -49.20 -42.27 -66.19
N GLN A 443 -48.11 -41.97 -66.89
CA GLN A 443 -48.13 -41.79 -68.34
C GLN A 443 -48.48 -43.07 -69.08
N GLN A 444 -47.94 -44.22 -68.65
CA GLN A 444 -48.23 -45.52 -69.25
C GLN A 444 -49.69 -45.96 -69.03
N LEU A 445 -50.23 -45.73 -67.83
CA LEU A 445 -51.65 -45.97 -67.51
C LEU A 445 -52.57 -45.07 -68.35
N LYS A 446 -52.25 -43.78 -68.50
CA LYS A 446 -53.00 -42.87 -69.39
C LYS A 446 -52.96 -43.31 -70.85
N LYS A 447 -51.83 -43.84 -71.31
CA LYS A 447 -51.69 -44.37 -72.67
C LYS A 447 -52.50 -45.66 -72.87
N SER A 448 -52.53 -46.53 -71.87
CA SER A 448 -53.33 -47.77 -71.88
C SER A 448 -54.84 -47.53 -71.78
N SER A 449 -55.29 -46.42 -71.19
CA SER A 449 -56.72 -46.05 -71.10
C SER A 449 -57.23 -45.24 -72.31
N SER A 450 -56.40 -45.09 -73.34
CA SER A 450 -56.75 -44.37 -74.58
C SER A 450 -56.97 -45.30 -75.78
N ASP A 451 -56.80 -46.62 -75.58
CA ASP A 451 -56.95 -47.68 -76.60
C ASP A 451 -58.18 -48.59 -76.35
N ASP A 452 -59.09 -48.20 -75.45
CA ASP A 452 -60.49 -48.66 -75.35
C ASP A 452 -61.40 -47.46 -75.66
#